data_AF-A0A0F9E1U1-F1
#
_entry.id   AF-A0A0F9E1U1-F1
#
_cell.length_a   1.000
_cell.length_b   1.000
_cell.length_c   1.000
_cell.angle_alpha   90.00
_cell.angle_beta   90.00
_cell.angle_gamma   90.00
#
_symmetry.space_group_name_H-M   'P 1'
#
loop_
_entity.id
_entity.type
_entity.pdbx_description
1 polymer ?
#
loop_
_entity_poly.entity_id
_entity_poly.type
_entity_poly.pdbx_seq_one_letter_code
_entity_poly.pdbx_strand_id
1 'polypeptide(L)'
;MVDLSQVWVYADVYEYELPWVKVGDEVEVTLASVPGKTFKGSLAYIYPYAESKTRTTKVRLVFDNRQRLLRPNTFVEVSIQSDTLKNVVVIPAEAIIRSGDRTQVFVVRGPGKFEPRTVRLGFESKGQVAVLDGVDAGDEVVTSAQFLVDSESKLREATAKMMDTLKDSGNGQDGMGDHEGERHGEINPTDKEKTDRTDVQMNDHSAIEKSEQSGGPTQGVHDRD
;
A
#
# COMPACT_ATOMS: atom_id res chain seq x y z
N MET A 1 24.58 -12.57 -41.51
CA MET A 1 24.38 -11.12 -41.31
C MET A 1 23.21 -10.98 -40.37
N VAL A 2 23.34 -10.29 -39.23
CA VAL A 2 22.24 -10.11 -38.28
C VAL A 2 21.36 -8.98 -38.80
N ASP A 3 20.08 -9.27 -39.03
CA ASP A 3 19.10 -8.24 -39.38
C ASP A 3 18.64 -7.51 -38.11
N LEU A 4 18.85 -6.20 -38.08
CA LEU A 4 18.43 -5.31 -36.99
C LEU A 4 17.21 -4.48 -37.36
N SER A 5 16.53 -4.82 -38.48
CA SER A 5 15.27 -4.19 -38.90
C SER A 5 14.17 -4.34 -37.85
N GLN A 6 14.23 -5.43 -37.08
CA GLN A 6 13.44 -5.64 -35.87
C GLN A 6 14.37 -5.92 -34.70
N VAL A 7 13.99 -5.42 -33.53
CA VAL A 7 14.70 -5.68 -32.28
C VAL A 7 13.73 -6.19 -31.24
N TRP A 8 14.29 -6.98 -30.32
CA TRP A 8 13.57 -7.44 -29.15
C TRP A 8 14.01 -6.65 -27.93
N VAL A 9 13.04 -6.22 -27.15
CA VAL A 9 13.24 -5.66 -25.82
C VAL A 9 12.68 -6.65 -24.82
N TYR A 10 13.47 -6.96 -23.81
CA TYR A 10 13.00 -7.75 -22.68
C TYR A 10 12.66 -6.82 -21.54
N ALA A 11 11.46 -6.96 -20.99
CA ALA A 11 11.03 -6.27 -19.79
C ALA A 11 10.66 -7.30 -18.71
N ASP A 12 10.80 -6.89 -17.46
CA ASP A 12 10.41 -7.68 -16.30
C ASP A 12 9.14 -7.06 -15.72
N VAL A 13 8.06 -7.85 -15.69
CA VAL A 13 6.72 -7.43 -15.23
C VAL A 13 6.47 -8.05 -13.86
N TYR A 14 5.97 -7.29 -12.89
CA TYR A 14 5.71 -7.84 -11.57
C TYR A 14 4.49 -8.77 -11.57
N GLU A 15 4.47 -9.73 -10.64
CA GLU A 15 3.38 -10.71 -10.50
C GLU A 15 1.99 -10.06 -10.36
N TYR A 16 1.90 -8.91 -9.67
CA TYR A 16 0.64 -8.17 -9.49
C TYR A 16 0.19 -7.39 -10.74
N GLU A 17 1.09 -7.13 -11.69
CA GLU A 17 0.80 -6.44 -12.95
C GLU A 17 0.43 -7.43 -14.06
N LEU A 18 0.96 -8.65 -13.98
CA LEU A 18 0.81 -9.69 -15.00
C LEU A 18 -0.65 -9.97 -15.41
N PRO A 19 -1.67 -9.95 -14.53
CA PRO A 19 -3.07 -10.16 -14.93
C PRO A 19 -3.61 -9.15 -15.94
N TRP A 20 -2.98 -7.97 -16.02
CA TRP A 20 -3.39 -6.89 -16.90
C TRP A 20 -2.68 -6.94 -18.25
N VAL A 21 -1.49 -7.53 -18.27
CA VAL A 21 -0.61 -7.59 -19.43
C VAL A 21 -0.98 -8.77 -20.33
N LYS A 22 -1.21 -8.50 -21.62
CA LYS A 22 -1.58 -9.51 -22.62
C LYS A 22 -0.66 -9.46 -23.83
N VAL A 23 -0.53 -10.62 -24.49
CA VAL A 23 0.09 -10.69 -25.81
C VAL A 23 -0.75 -9.87 -26.79
N GLY A 24 -0.09 -8.98 -27.52
CA GLY A 24 -0.71 -8.03 -28.43
C GLY A 24 -0.88 -6.62 -27.86
N ASP A 25 -0.65 -6.39 -26.56
CA ASP A 25 -0.70 -5.05 -25.97
C ASP A 25 0.24 -4.09 -26.72
N GLU A 26 -0.24 -2.86 -26.97
CA GLU A 26 0.58 -1.81 -27.56
C GLU A 26 1.65 -1.40 -26.54
N VAL A 27 2.90 -1.28 -26.99
CA VAL A 27 3.99 -0.87 -26.11
C VAL A 27 4.73 0.32 -26.69
N GLU A 28 5.15 1.20 -25.80
CA GLU A 28 5.94 2.37 -26.12
C GLU A 28 7.28 2.29 -25.39
N VAL A 29 8.35 2.64 -26.10
CA VAL A 29 9.70 2.69 -25.54
C VAL A 29 10.28 4.08 -25.71
N THR A 30 10.86 4.61 -24.64
CA THR A 30 11.64 5.84 -24.62
C THR A 30 13.09 5.54 -24.24
N LEU A 31 14.02 6.31 -24.82
CA LEU A 31 15.45 6.20 -24.53
C LEU A 31 15.96 7.50 -23.95
N ALA A 32 16.67 7.41 -22.83
CA ALA A 32 17.40 8.56 -22.29
C ALA A 32 18.42 9.13 -23.31
N SER A 33 18.99 8.26 -24.16
CA SER A 33 19.95 8.64 -25.20
C SER A 33 19.31 9.38 -26.39
N VAL A 34 17.99 9.33 -26.55
CA VAL A 34 17.25 9.98 -27.63
C VAL A 34 15.99 10.64 -27.06
N PRO A 35 16.15 11.75 -26.31
CA PRO A 35 15.03 12.39 -25.64
C PRO A 35 13.98 12.89 -26.65
N GLY A 36 12.70 12.77 -26.28
CA GLY A 36 11.57 13.20 -27.11
C GLY A 36 11.17 12.23 -28.23
N LYS A 37 11.83 11.07 -28.34
CA LYS A 37 11.47 10.04 -29.32
C LYS A 37 10.89 8.80 -28.66
N THR A 38 9.70 8.43 -29.11
CA THR A 38 9.01 7.21 -28.69
C THR A 38 9.02 6.19 -29.82
N PHE A 39 9.33 4.94 -29.48
CA PHE A 39 9.27 3.79 -30.38
C PHE A 39 8.03 2.99 -30.04
N LYS A 40 7.19 2.72 -31.03
CA LYS A 40 6.00 1.89 -30.86
C LYS A 40 6.27 0.44 -31.25
N GLY A 41 5.70 -0.48 -30.49
CA GLY A 41 5.83 -1.91 -30.71
C GLY A 41 4.64 -2.66 -30.13
N SER A 42 4.79 -3.97 -30.02
CA SER A 42 3.79 -4.84 -29.41
C SER A 42 4.42 -5.87 -28.48
N LEU A 43 3.69 -6.27 -27.44
CA LEU A 43 4.06 -7.43 -26.63
C LEU A 43 3.87 -8.71 -27.45
N ALA A 44 4.97 -9.42 -27.71
CA ALA A 44 4.96 -10.62 -28.54
C ALA A 44 4.87 -11.92 -27.74
N TYR A 45 5.41 -11.94 -26.52
CA TYR A 45 5.43 -13.16 -25.72
C TYR A 45 5.56 -12.87 -24.22
N ILE A 46 4.81 -13.61 -23.41
CA ILE A 46 4.94 -13.65 -21.95
C ILE A 46 5.55 -15.01 -21.60
N TYR A 47 6.70 -15.01 -20.93
CA TYR A 47 7.33 -16.27 -20.54
C TYR A 47 6.52 -16.95 -19.43
N PRO A 48 6.36 -18.29 -19.46
CA PRO A 48 5.48 -18.99 -18.51
C PRO A 48 6.11 -19.19 -17.12
N TYR A 49 7.28 -18.62 -16.85
CA TYR A 49 8.02 -18.78 -15.61
C TYR A 49 8.32 -17.41 -14.99
N ALA A 50 8.07 -17.31 -13.68
CA ALA A 50 8.47 -16.17 -12.87
C ALA A 50 9.86 -16.41 -12.25
N GLU A 51 10.69 -15.37 -12.17
CA GLU A 51 11.97 -15.40 -11.49
C GLU A 51 11.76 -15.22 -9.99
N SER A 52 12.08 -16.25 -9.19
CA SER A 52 11.75 -16.29 -7.76
C SER A 52 12.39 -15.17 -6.94
N LYS A 53 13.57 -14.68 -7.35
CA LYS A 53 14.31 -13.64 -6.60
C LYS A 53 13.67 -12.26 -6.75
N THR A 54 13.21 -11.92 -7.95
CA THR A 54 12.64 -10.61 -8.28
C THR A 54 11.12 -10.62 -8.26
N ARG A 55 10.49 -11.81 -8.26
CA ARG A 55 9.05 -12.02 -8.42
C ARG A 55 8.51 -11.33 -9.67
N THR A 56 9.30 -11.41 -10.74
CA THR A 56 8.98 -10.84 -12.04
C THR A 56 8.85 -11.92 -13.09
N THR A 57 7.98 -11.70 -14.06
CA THR A 57 7.86 -12.51 -15.27
C THR A 57 8.49 -11.75 -16.43
N LYS A 58 9.35 -12.44 -17.18
CA LYS A 58 9.97 -11.83 -18.36
C LYS A 58 8.96 -11.76 -19.51
N VAL A 59 8.91 -10.62 -20.19
CA VAL A 59 8.13 -10.44 -21.42
C VAL A 59 9.04 -10.04 -22.56
N ARG A 60 8.70 -10.48 -23.77
CA ARG A 60 9.39 -10.10 -25.02
C ARG A 60 8.51 -9.14 -25.80
N LEU A 61 9.09 -8.01 -26.13
CA LEU A 61 8.49 -6.93 -26.91
C LEU A 61 9.19 -6.85 -28.26
N VAL A 62 8.45 -6.50 -29.30
CA VAL A 62 8.99 -6.38 -30.66
C VAL A 62 8.77 -4.96 -31.17
N PHE A 63 9.85 -4.37 -31.69
CA PHE A 63 9.85 -3.01 -32.22
C PHE A 63 10.43 -2.98 -33.64
N ASP A 64 9.86 -2.12 -34.49
CA ASP A 64 10.49 -1.74 -35.75
C ASP A 64 11.71 -0.87 -35.45
N ASN A 65 12.85 -1.24 -36.04
CA ASN A 65 14.11 -0.55 -35.88
C ASN A 65 14.77 -0.25 -37.23
N ARG A 66 13.99 0.09 -38.26
CA ARG A 66 14.52 0.51 -39.58
C ARG A 66 15.53 1.65 -39.49
N GLN A 67 15.36 2.54 -38.51
CA GLN A 67 16.26 3.68 -38.28
C GLN A 67 17.52 3.31 -37.49
N ARG A 68 17.63 2.07 -36.99
CA ARG A 68 18.76 1.54 -36.21
C ARG A 68 19.11 2.39 -34.98
N LEU A 69 18.08 2.97 -34.36
CA LEU A 69 18.23 3.81 -33.17
C LEU A 69 18.11 3.00 -31.88
N LEU A 70 17.35 1.90 -31.91
CA LEU A 70 17.33 0.93 -30.82
C LEU A 70 18.58 0.05 -30.97
N ARG A 71 19.57 0.31 -30.11
CA ARG A 71 20.82 -0.45 -30.08
C ARG A 71 20.69 -1.63 -29.11
N PRO A 72 21.17 -2.82 -29.49
CA PRO A 72 21.28 -3.93 -28.55
C PRO A 72 22.06 -3.54 -27.29
N ASN A 73 21.76 -4.21 -26.18
CA ASN A 73 22.46 -4.01 -24.89
C ASN A 73 22.30 -2.59 -24.29
N THR A 74 21.20 -1.91 -24.61
CA THR A 74 20.84 -0.60 -24.04
C THR A 74 19.66 -0.75 -23.10
N PHE A 75 19.66 0.00 -22.00
CA PHE A 75 18.51 0.11 -21.11
C PHE A 75 17.50 1.09 -21.67
N VAL A 76 16.23 0.72 -21.61
CA VAL A 76 15.12 1.51 -22.13
C VAL A 76 14.00 1.52 -21.12
N GLU A 77 13.21 2.59 -21.13
CA GLU A 77 11.97 2.65 -20.36
C GLU A 77 10.84 2.14 -21.25
N VAL A 78 10.03 1.23 -20.70
CA VAL A 78 8.91 0.59 -21.41
C VAL A 78 7.61 1.01 -20.74
N SER A 79 6.66 1.47 -21.54
CA SER A 79 5.27 1.64 -21.14
C SER A 79 4.40 0.64 -21.90
N ILE A 80 3.79 -0.30 -21.17
CA ILE A 80 2.85 -1.28 -21.74
C ILE A 80 1.44 -0.72 -21.60
N GLN A 81 0.78 -0.51 -22.72
CA GLN A 81 -0.62 -0.08 -22.78
C GLN A 81 -1.51 -1.33 -22.74
N SER A 82 -1.77 -1.83 -21.53
CA SER A 82 -2.78 -2.86 -21.36
C SER A 82 -4.17 -2.29 -21.58
N ASP A 83 -5.08 -3.17 -22.03
CA ASP A 83 -6.51 -2.87 -22.15
C ASP A 83 -6.97 -2.05 -20.94
N THR A 84 -7.26 -0.78 -21.16
CA THR A 84 -7.90 0.05 -20.15
C THR A 84 -9.18 -0.67 -19.75
N LEU A 85 -9.39 -0.93 -18.47
CA LEU A 85 -10.69 -1.35 -17.99
C LEU A 85 -11.70 -0.29 -18.44
N LYS A 86 -12.42 -0.56 -19.52
CA LYS A 86 -13.46 0.34 -20.02
C LYS A 86 -14.56 0.35 -18.97
N ASN A 87 -14.98 1.55 -18.58
CA ASN A 87 -15.99 1.76 -17.53
C ASN A 87 -15.55 1.37 -16.12
N VAL A 88 -14.29 1.60 -15.74
CA VAL A 88 -13.86 1.49 -14.33
C VAL A 88 -13.90 2.85 -13.63
N VAL A 89 -14.32 2.86 -12.37
CA VAL A 89 -14.19 4.04 -11.51
C VAL A 89 -12.72 4.20 -11.15
N VAL A 90 -12.19 5.42 -11.24
CA VAL A 90 -10.83 5.75 -10.82
C VAL A 90 -10.88 6.76 -9.69
N ILE A 91 -9.96 6.61 -8.75
CA ILE A 91 -9.77 7.55 -7.64
C ILE A 91 -8.29 7.94 -7.52
N PRO A 92 -7.97 9.11 -6.96
CA PRO A 92 -6.59 9.46 -6.65
C PRO A 92 -5.95 8.45 -5.69
N ALA A 93 -4.69 8.10 -5.92
CA ALA A 93 -3.96 7.16 -5.07
C ALA A 93 -3.90 7.62 -3.60
N GLU A 94 -3.90 8.92 -3.38
CA GLU A 94 -3.89 9.58 -2.06
C GLU A 94 -5.17 9.35 -1.25
N ALA A 95 -6.30 9.03 -1.91
CA ALA A 95 -7.56 8.72 -1.24
C ALA A 95 -7.60 7.33 -0.59
N ILE A 96 -6.60 6.50 -0.87
CA ILE A 96 -6.55 5.10 -0.43
C ILE A 96 -5.85 5.01 0.91
N ILE A 97 -6.54 4.43 1.89
CA ILE A 97 -5.99 4.14 3.20
C ILE A 97 -5.73 2.65 3.32
N ARG A 98 -4.46 2.31 3.51
CA ARG A 98 -3.98 0.95 3.76
C ARG A 98 -3.74 0.80 5.27
N SER A 99 -4.49 -0.06 5.94
CA SER A 99 -4.36 -0.32 7.37
C SER A 99 -4.27 -1.83 7.61
N GLY A 100 -3.04 -2.31 7.86
CA GLY A 100 -2.75 -3.75 7.91
C GLY A 100 -3.13 -4.40 6.58
N ASP A 101 -4.00 -5.42 6.64
CA ASP A 101 -4.46 -6.17 5.47
C ASP A 101 -5.68 -5.55 4.78
N ARG A 102 -6.21 -4.44 5.29
CA ARG A 102 -7.43 -3.81 4.77
C ARG A 102 -7.09 -2.57 3.95
N THR A 103 -7.69 -2.50 2.76
CA THR A 103 -7.65 -1.32 1.90
C THR A 103 -9.03 -0.68 1.86
N GLN A 104 -9.10 0.60 2.22
CA GLN A 104 -10.37 1.32 2.35
C GLN A 104 -10.26 2.76 1.85
N VAL A 105 -11.41 3.34 1.53
CA VAL A 105 -11.60 4.76 1.20
C VAL A 105 -12.71 5.33 2.06
N PHE A 106 -12.75 6.66 2.20
CA PHE A 106 -13.83 7.36 2.89
C PHE A 106 -14.69 8.11 1.87
N VAL A 107 -15.95 7.69 1.75
CA VAL A 107 -16.92 8.31 0.84
C VAL A 107 -17.71 9.39 1.59
N VAL A 108 -17.88 10.55 0.96
CA VAL A 108 -18.62 11.68 1.52
C VAL A 108 -20.13 11.43 1.39
N ARG A 109 -20.85 11.50 2.51
CA ARG A 109 -22.33 11.42 2.56
C ARG A 109 -23.00 12.73 2.96
N GLY A 110 -22.18 13.75 3.24
CA GLY A 110 -22.61 15.10 3.61
C GLY A 110 -21.52 15.81 4.42
N PRO A 111 -21.75 17.06 4.82
CA PRO A 111 -20.77 17.83 5.58
C PRO A 111 -20.36 17.10 6.87
N GLY A 112 -19.07 16.76 6.99
CA GLY A 112 -18.52 16.05 8.16
C GLY A 112 -18.96 14.59 8.31
N LYS A 113 -19.68 14.01 7.34
CA LYS A 113 -20.16 12.62 7.37
C LYS A 113 -19.42 11.78 6.34
N PHE A 114 -18.63 10.83 6.84
CA PHE A 114 -17.81 9.94 6.02
C PHE A 114 -18.19 8.48 6.27
N GLU A 115 -18.31 7.73 5.19
CA GLU A 115 -18.57 6.29 5.23
C GLU A 115 -17.29 5.55 4.82
N PRO A 116 -16.65 4.78 5.73
CA PRO A 116 -15.52 3.94 5.36
C PRO A 116 -16.01 2.77 4.51
N ARG A 117 -15.41 2.59 3.34
CA ARG A 117 -15.75 1.50 2.44
C ARG A 117 -14.50 0.72 2.06
N THR A 118 -14.56 -0.59 2.24
CA THR A 118 -13.50 -1.49 1.77
C THR A 118 -13.54 -1.52 0.25
N VAL A 119 -12.36 -1.41 -0.39
CA VAL A 119 -12.27 -1.37 -1.85
C VAL A 119 -11.34 -2.44 -2.35
N ARG A 120 -11.67 -2.97 -3.54
CA ARG A 120 -10.76 -3.82 -4.30
C ARG A 120 -10.13 -2.97 -5.40
N LEU A 121 -8.82 -2.80 -5.32
CA LEU A 121 -8.08 -1.97 -6.26
C LEU A 121 -7.64 -2.76 -7.50
N GLY A 122 -7.49 -2.05 -8.61
CA GLY A 122 -6.87 -2.50 -9.85
C GLY A 122 -5.55 -1.78 -10.08
N PHE A 123 -5.23 -1.55 -11.34
CA PHE A 123 -3.98 -0.90 -11.73
C PHE A 123 -3.91 0.57 -11.31
N GLU A 124 -2.71 1.02 -10.96
CA GLU A 124 -2.38 2.42 -10.69
C GLU A 124 -1.65 3.02 -11.89
N SER A 125 -2.15 4.13 -12.43
CA SER A 125 -1.50 4.87 -13.51
C SER A 125 -1.64 6.37 -13.31
N LYS A 126 -0.54 7.10 -13.48
CA LYS A 126 -0.50 8.58 -13.41
C LYS A 126 -1.13 9.14 -12.11
N GLY A 127 -0.89 8.48 -10.97
CA GLY A 127 -1.43 8.88 -9.66
C GLY A 127 -2.92 8.60 -9.46
N GLN A 128 -3.55 7.86 -10.37
CA GLN A 128 -4.93 7.39 -10.27
C GLN A 128 -4.94 5.87 -10.13
N VAL A 129 -5.85 5.33 -9.33
CA VAL A 129 -6.01 3.90 -9.11
C VAL A 129 -7.39 3.48 -9.53
N ALA A 130 -7.47 2.41 -10.32
CA ALA A 130 -8.73 1.79 -10.68
C ALA A 130 -9.38 1.13 -9.45
N VAL A 131 -10.68 1.36 -9.24
CA VAL A 131 -11.48 0.68 -8.23
C VAL A 131 -12.32 -0.39 -8.91
N LEU A 132 -12.00 -1.64 -8.63
CA LEU A 132 -12.69 -2.81 -9.20
C LEU A 132 -13.96 -3.17 -8.44
N ASP A 133 -14.05 -2.77 -7.17
CA ASP A 133 -15.21 -2.96 -6.31
C ASP A 133 -15.17 -1.99 -5.13
N GLY A 134 -16.36 -1.56 -4.68
CA GLY A 134 -16.52 -0.76 -3.47
C GLY A 134 -16.56 0.76 -3.68
N VAL A 135 -16.58 1.30 -4.91
CA VAL A 135 -16.90 2.72 -5.15
C VAL A 135 -17.70 2.83 -6.43
N ASP A 136 -18.77 3.61 -6.40
CA ASP A 136 -19.64 3.84 -7.55
C ASP A 136 -19.29 5.14 -8.27
N ALA A 137 -19.62 5.23 -9.55
CA ALA A 137 -19.46 6.47 -10.29
C ALA A 137 -20.32 7.58 -9.67
N GLY A 138 -19.71 8.72 -9.37
CA GLY A 138 -20.36 9.85 -8.70
C GLY A 138 -20.17 9.87 -7.17
N ASP A 139 -19.58 8.83 -6.57
CA ASP A 139 -19.13 8.90 -5.17
C ASP A 139 -17.97 9.92 -5.03
N GLU A 140 -18.07 10.78 -4.03
CA GLU A 140 -17.01 11.72 -3.66
C GLU A 140 -16.12 11.10 -2.58
N VAL A 141 -14.81 11.04 -2.82
CA VAL A 141 -13.85 10.41 -1.90
C VAL A 141 -12.89 11.43 -1.30
N VAL A 142 -12.52 11.23 -0.05
CA VAL A 142 -11.55 12.09 0.66
C VAL A 142 -10.13 11.75 0.23
N THR A 143 -9.39 12.72 -0.31
CA THR A 143 -7.99 12.53 -0.78
C THR A 143 -6.93 12.82 0.27
N SER A 144 -7.25 13.52 1.36
CA SER A 144 -6.27 13.97 2.35
C SER A 144 -6.51 13.34 3.72
N ALA A 145 -5.58 12.51 4.17
CA ALA A 145 -5.56 11.92 5.52
C ALA A 145 -5.62 12.97 6.65
N GLN A 146 -5.12 14.19 6.40
CA GLN A 146 -5.19 15.32 7.34
C GLN A 146 -6.64 15.71 7.69
N PHE A 147 -7.58 15.56 6.75
CA PHE A 147 -8.98 15.93 6.95
C PHE A 147 -9.70 14.99 7.93
N LEU A 148 -9.33 13.71 7.94
CA LEU A 148 -9.92 12.70 8.83
C LEU A 148 -9.55 12.98 10.30
N VAL A 149 -8.31 13.40 10.56
CA VAL A 149 -7.81 13.75 11.90
C VAL A 149 -8.43 15.07 12.40
N ASP A 150 -8.56 16.06 11.52
CA ASP A 150 -9.21 17.34 11.85
C ASP A 150 -10.71 17.15 12.17
N SER A 151 -11.38 16.21 11.50
CA SER A 151 -12.80 15.92 11.73
C SER A 151 -13.06 15.20 13.05
N GLU A 152 -12.20 14.26 13.45
CA GLU A 152 -12.29 13.64 14.79
C GLU A 152 -12.04 14.67 15.90
N SER A 153 -11.07 15.57 15.70
CA SER A 153 -10.74 16.62 16.66
C SER A 153 -11.90 17.61 16.84
N LYS A 154 -12.53 18.04 15.74
CA LYS A 154 -13.72 18.92 15.77
C LYS A 154 -14.94 18.24 16.38
N LEU A 155 -15.15 16.94 16.15
CA LEU A 155 -16.23 16.18 16.76
C LEU A 155 -16.05 16.06 18.28
N ARG A 156 -14.82 15.77 18.75
CA ARG A 156 -14.49 15.75 20.18
C ARG A 156 -14.68 17.13 20.82
N GLU A 157 -14.26 18.19 20.14
CA GLU A 157 -14.40 19.56 20.63
C GLU A 157 -15.87 20.01 20.72
N ALA A 158 -16.69 19.67 19.72
CA ALA A 158 -18.12 19.95 19.73
C ALA A 158 -18.85 19.18 20.85
N THR A 159 -18.47 17.91 21.07
CA THR A 159 -19.05 17.08 22.15
C THR A 159 -18.66 17.61 23.53
N ALA A 160 -17.41 18.06 23.70
CA ALA A 160 -16.93 18.67 24.94
C ALA A 160 -17.68 19.98 25.25
N LYS A 161 -17.87 20.87 24.26
CA LYS A 161 -18.64 22.11 24.43
C LYS A 161 -20.11 21.85 24.77
N MET A 162 -20.73 20.83 24.18
CA MET A 162 -22.11 20.45 24.52
C MET A 162 -22.23 19.92 25.95
N MET A 163 -21.28 19.11 26.42
CA MET A 163 -21.25 18.62 27.81
C MET A 163 -21.00 19.73 28.82
N ASP A 164 -20.17 20.71 28.49
CA ASP A 164 -19.90 21.88 29.33
C ASP A 164 -21.16 22.77 29.50
N THR A 165 -21.89 22.99 28.40
CA THR A 165 -23.15 23.77 28.39
C THR A 165 -24.26 23.09 29.22
N LEU A 166 -24.30 21.74 29.23
CA LEU A 166 -25.21 20.96 30.06
C LEU A 166 -24.84 20.99 31.55
N LYS A 167 -23.56 21.23 31.88
CA LYS A 167 -23.05 21.30 33.25
C LYS A 167 -23.31 22.67 33.89
N ASP A 168 -23.22 23.74 33.09
CA ASP A 168 -23.47 25.12 33.52
C ASP A 168 -24.96 25.40 33.78
N SER A 169 -25.86 24.71 33.06
CA SER A 169 -27.32 24.84 33.26
C SER A 169 -27.86 24.15 34.53
N GLY A 170 -26.99 23.50 35.33
CA GLY A 170 -27.37 22.70 36.49
C GLY A 170 -27.03 23.27 37.87
N ASN A 171 -26.43 24.46 37.97
CA ASN A 171 -25.93 24.97 39.25
C ASN A 171 -26.28 26.46 39.50
N GLY A 172 -27.55 26.74 39.78
CA GLY A 172 -28.02 28.07 40.17
C GLY A 172 -29.15 28.05 41.20
N GLN A 173 -28.78 28.10 42.50
CA GLN A 173 -29.52 28.49 43.73
C GLN A 173 -28.88 27.69 44.89
N ASP A 174 -28.45 28.17 46.07
CA ASP A 174 -28.66 29.33 46.96
C ASP A 174 -27.37 29.45 47.83
N GLY A 175 -26.90 30.57 48.37
CA GLY A 175 -27.53 31.40 49.40
C GLY A 175 -26.45 32.09 50.26
N MET A 176 -26.80 33.25 50.80
CA MET A 176 -26.02 34.19 51.63
C MET A 176 -25.77 33.65 53.06
N GLY A 177 -24.63 33.96 53.70
CA GLY A 177 -24.44 33.77 55.15
C GLY A 177 -23.03 34.09 55.67
N ASP A 178 -22.97 35.00 56.64
CA ASP A 178 -21.78 35.65 57.23
C ASP A 178 -21.05 34.87 58.37
N HIS A 179 -19.91 35.44 58.80
CA HIS A 179 -19.18 35.36 60.09
C HIS A 179 -18.00 34.37 60.33
N GLU A 180 -16.83 35.00 60.51
CA GLU A 180 -15.79 34.89 61.57
C GLU A 180 -15.22 33.54 62.06
N GLY A 181 -13.88 33.48 62.08
CA GLY A 181 -13.15 33.08 63.30
C GLY A 181 -12.26 31.83 63.24
N GLU A 182 -11.00 32.04 63.64
CA GLU A 182 -10.08 31.08 64.29
C GLU A 182 -9.02 30.34 63.48
N ARG A 183 -7.84 30.27 64.12
CA ARG A 183 -6.50 29.91 63.64
C ARG A 183 -6.14 28.46 63.99
N HIS A 184 -4.98 28.06 63.48
CA HIS A 184 -4.12 26.89 63.75
C HIS A 184 -4.36 25.72 62.78
N GLY A 185 -3.34 25.04 62.26
CA GLY A 185 -1.92 25.13 62.53
C GLY A 185 -1.13 24.31 61.51
N GLU A 186 0.12 24.71 61.38
CA GLU A 186 1.19 24.11 60.58
C GLU A 186 1.57 22.71 61.08
N ILE A 187 1.77 21.75 60.17
CA ILE A 187 2.83 20.71 60.23
C ILE A 187 3.01 20.04 58.85
N ASN A 188 4.14 20.35 58.22
CA ASN A 188 4.99 19.36 57.51
C ASN A 188 5.96 18.77 58.58
N PRO A 189 6.74 17.67 58.38
CA PRO A 189 7.25 17.18 57.10
C PRO A 189 7.47 15.62 56.97
N THR A 190 7.92 15.24 55.77
CA THR A 190 8.98 14.24 55.43
C THR A 190 8.78 12.72 55.48
N ASP A 191 9.29 12.14 54.38
CA ASP A 191 9.96 10.85 54.15
C ASP A 191 9.12 9.56 54.07
N LYS A 192 9.14 8.91 52.88
CA LYS A 192 10.15 7.89 52.54
C LYS A 192 9.92 7.30 51.14
N GLU A 193 10.96 7.48 50.32
CA GLU A 193 11.59 6.52 49.42
C GLU A 193 11.03 5.07 49.43
N LYS A 194 10.81 4.48 48.24
CA LYS A 194 11.69 3.45 47.63
C LYS A 194 10.95 2.52 46.64
N THR A 195 11.70 2.12 45.61
CA THR A 195 11.62 0.84 44.86
C THR A 195 10.47 0.67 43.83
N ASP A 196 10.66 0.05 42.68
CA ASP A 196 11.79 -0.69 42.11
C ASP A 196 11.68 -0.74 40.58
N ARG A 197 12.82 -0.84 39.91
CA ARG A 197 12.91 -1.23 38.50
C ARG A 197 12.77 -2.74 38.42
N THR A 198 12.20 -3.25 37.33
CA THR A 198 12.47 -4.64 36.93
C THR A 198 12.45 -4.76 35.41
N ASP A 199 13.65 -4.85 34.85
CA ASP A 199 13.95 -5.50 33.58
C ASP A 199 13.85 -7.03 33.76
N VAL A 200 13.21 -7.76 32.83
CA VAL A 200 13.61 -9.14 32.49
C VAL A 200 13.40 -9.44 31.00
N GLN A 201 14.56 -9.58 30.35
CA GLN A 201 15.04 -10.46 29.28
C GLN A 201 14.13 -11.49 28.55
N MET A 202 14.43 -11.58 27.24
CA MET A 202 14.21 -12.68 26.28
C MET A 202 14.61 -14.08 26.76
N ASN A 203 13.90 -15.10 26.27
CA ASN A 203 14.41 -16.48 26.22
C ASN A 203 14.41 -17.03 24.79
N ASP A 204 15.61 -17.45 24.39
CA ASP A 204 15.94 -18.36 23.30
C ASP A 204 15.59 -19.81 23.69
N HIS A 205 15.21 -20.64 22.72
CA HIS A 205 15.18 -22.10 22.89
C HIS A 205 15.69 -22.80 21.64
N SER A 206 16.92 -23.30 21.73
CA SER A 206 17.54 -24.24 20.81
C SER A 206 17.31 -25.71 21.21
N ALA A 207 16.98 -26.53 20.21
CA ALA A 207 17.39 -27.92 19.90
C ALA A 207 17.28 -29.07 20.94
N ILE A 208 16.71 -30.20 20.50
CA ILE A 208 17.13 -31.56 20.89
C ILE A 208 17.19 -32.48 19.64
N GLU A 209 18.24 -33.29 19.62
CA GLU A 209 18.84 -34.13 18.56
C GLU A 209 18.21 -35.52 18.30
N LYS A 210 18.43 -35.98 17.06
CA LYS A 210 18.92 -37.28 16.53
C LYS A 210 18.45 -38.64 17.07
N SER A 211 18.18 -39.54 16.11
CA SER A 211 18.80 -40.87 16.04
C SER A 211 18.90 -41.40 14.59
N GLU A 212 20.11 -41.75 14.18
CA GLU A 212 20.49 -42.63 13.04
C GLU A 212 20.13 -44.10 13.42
N GLN A 213 20.11 -45.16 12.60
CA GLN A 213 20.89 -45.52 11.41
C GLN A 213 20.38 -46.87 10.82
N SER A 214 20.76 -47.13 9.55
CA SER A 214 21.20 -48.43 8.99
C SER A 214 20.31 -49.13 7.92
N GLY A 215 20.94 -49.40 6.77
CA GLY A 215 20.55 -50.44 5.81
C GLY A 215 20.69 -50.06 4.33
N GLY A 216 21.89 -50.20 3.75
CA GLY A 216 22.15 -50.00 2.30
C GLY A 216 21.69 -51.15 1.39
N PRO A 217 22.38 -51.40 0.27
CA PRO A 217 22.15 -50.79 -1.05
C PRO A 217 21.60 -51.80 -2.08
N THR A 218 21.09 -51.34 -3.23
CA THR A 218 21.12 -52.17 -4.46
C THR A 218 21.03 -51.33 -5.74
N GLN A 219 21.91 -51.72 -6.65
CA GLN A 219 22.20 -51.24 -7.99
C GLN A 219 21.36 -52.07 -8.98
N GLY A 220 20.85 -51.51 -10.08
CA GLY A 220 20.10 -52.32 -11.05
C GLY A 220 19.51 -51.58 -12.26
N VAL A 221 20.37 -51.34 -13.24
CA VAL A 221 20.16 -51.19 -14.70
C VAL A 221 18.81 -51.69 -15.25
N HIS A 222 18.13 -50.88 -16.09
CA HIS A 222 17.62 -51.39 -17.38
C HIS A 222 17.50 -50.31 -18.45
N ASP A 223 17.85 -50.77 -19.65
CA ASP A 223 18.08 -50.11 -20.93
C ASP A 223 16.83 -50.27 -21.82
N ARG A 224 16.79 -49.54 -22.95
CA ARG A 224 15.90 -49.67 -24.15
C ARG A 224 14.45 -49.17 -24.05
N ASP A 225 13.84 -48.62 -25.11
CA ASP A 225 14.11 -48.68 -26.57
C ASP A 225 13.94 -47.28 -27.20
#